data_AF-A0AAD9K9G8-F1
#
_entry.id   AF-A0AAD9K9G8-F1
#
_cell.length_a   1.000
_cell.length_b   1.000
_cell.length_c   1.000
_cell.angle_alpha   90.00
_cell.angle_beta   90.00
_cell.angle_gamma   90.00
#
_symmetry.space_group_name_H-M   'P 1'
#
loop_
_entity.id
_entity.type
_entity.pdbx_description
1 polymer ?
#
loop_
_entity_poly.entity_id
_entity_poly.type
_entity_poly.pdbx_seq_one_letter_code
_entity_poly.pdbx_strand_id
1 'polypeptide(L)'
;MIALQTQMIQMNLVTKKQAEDNEKMKLLAVKHTEDIRKLTEENERLLQKIEAGKTDIQTGRNRSIVHVKQCSKRNMNDGKEYGLLFSCDFVKNRDDTVLRVVWNGNLRLIHTGPKDGSARRWFFTINGKECRDPRTIDTQLHVSDSTSDNHRPAYVEGYCRGIPAGDVYVAWNVGDVVSGVGADQSKFNTGDSYTGWIATVRIIVEEVDVESSDTVIV
;
A
#
# COMPACT_ATOMS: atom_id res chain seq x y z
N MET A 1 9.34 -58.13 -73.93
CA MET A 1 9.29 -56.65 -73.76
C MET A 1 8.24 -56.20 -72.73
N ILE A 2 7.01 -56.72 -72.75
CA ILE A 2 5.92 -56.29 -71.82
C ILE A 2 6.25 -56.53 -70.33
N ALA A 3 6.82 -57.70 -69.97
CA ALA A 3 7.15 -58.01 -68.57
C ALA A 3 8.19 -57.05 -67.94
N LEU A 4 9.20 -56.65 -68.72
CA LEU A 4 10.22 -55.68 -68.31
C LEU A 4 9.62 -54.27 -68.13
N GLN A 5 8.68 -53.87 -68.99
CA GLN A 5 7.95 -52.61 -68.82
C GLN A 5 7.09 -52.61 -67.55
N THR A 6 6.39 -53.71 -67.26
CA THR A 6 5.58 -53.83 -66.03
C THR A 6 6.44 -53.78 -64.77
N GLN A 7 7.61 -54.43 -64.75
CA GLN A 7 8.54 -54.35 -63.62
C GLN A 7 9.09 -52.94 -63.40
N MET A 8 9.43 -52.22 -64.47
CA MET A 8 9.88 -50.83 -64.35
C MET A 8 8.78 -49.90 -63.82
N ILE A 9 7.52 -50.09 -64.25
CA ILE A 9 6.38 -49.32 -63.75
C ILE A 9 6.17 -49.57 -62.25
N GLN A 10 6.23 -50.83 -61.80
CA GLN A 10 6.10 -51.17 -60.37
C GLN A 10 7.23 -50.57 -59.53
N MET A 11 8.48 -50.65 -60.00
CA MET A 11 9.63 -50.04 -59.32
C MET A 11 9.51 -48.51 -59.23
N ASN A 12 9.02 -47.86 -60.29
CA ASN A 12 8.75 -46.42 -60.29
C ASN A 12 7.61 -46.02 -59.35
N LEU A 13 6.59 -46.86 -59.18
CA LEU A 13 5.50 -46.64 -58.22
C LEU A 13 5.99 -46.77 -56.77
N VAL A 14 6.82 -47.77 -56.48
CA VAL A 14 7.40 -47.97 -55.13
C VAL A 14 8.30 -46.80 -54.74
N THR A 15 9.17 -46.34 -55.66
CA THR A 15 10.06 -45.21 -55.39
C THR A 15 9.30 -43.89 -55.20
N LYS A 16 8.22 -43.65 -55.96
CA LYS A 16 7.34 -42.49 -55.74
C LYS A 16 6.66 -42.53 -54.37
N LYS A 17 6.08 -43.67 -53.99
CA LYS A 17 5.46 -43.85 -52.67
C LYS A 17 6.46 -43.64 -51.53
N GLN A 18 7.68 -44.17 -51.67
CA GLN A 18 8.75 -43.96 -50.70
C GLN A 18 9.15 -42.49 -50.57
N ALA A 19 9.17 -41.75 -51.68
CA ALA A 19 9.45 -40.31 -51.67
C ALA A 19 8.36 -39.52 -50.93
N GLU A 20 7.07 -39.84 -51.17
CA GLU A 20 5.93 -39.22 -50.47
C GLU A 20 5.95 -39.51 -48.97
N ASP A 21 6.22 -40.76 -48.58
CA ASP A 21 6.29 -41.15 -47.17
C ASP A 21 7.49 -40.47 -46.47
N ASN A 22 8.63 -40.34 -47.15
CA ASN A 22 9.79 -39.59 -46.65
C ASN A 22 9.49 -38.09 -46.46
N GLU A 23 8.70 -37.48 -47.36
CA GLU A 23 8.29 -36.08 -47.25
C GLU A 23 7.32 -35.86 -46.09
N LYS A 24 6.34 -36.75 -45.92
CA LYS A 24 5.44 -36.74 -44.75
C LYS A 24 6.21 -36.89 -43.44
N MET A 25 7.21 -37.77 -43.40
CA MET A 25 8.07 -37.94 -42.23
C MET A 25 8.89 -36.69 -41.91
N LYS A 26 9.41 -35.99 -42.93
CA LYS A 26 10.10 -34.70 -42.73
C LYS A 26 9.15 -33.64 -42.18
N LEU A 27 7.94 -33.53 -42.73
CA LEU A 27 6.94 -32.58 -42.25
C LEU A 27 6.54 -32.85 -40.80
N LEU A 28 6.37 -34.13 -40.44
CA LEU A 28 6.07 -34.55 -39.08
C LEU A 28 7.22 -34.21 -38.12
N ALA A 29 8.47 -34.44 -38.53
CA ALA A 29 9.64 -34.09 -37.74
C ALA A 29 9.75 -32.57 -37.48
N VAL A 30 9.46 -31.74 -38.50
CA VAL A 30 9.39 -30.28 -38.34
C VAL A 30 8.31 -29.89 -37.35
N LYS A 31 7.11 -30.49 -37.45
CA LYS A 31 6.01 -30.23 -36.52
C LYS A 31 6.38 -30.58 -35.08
N HIS A 32 6.95 -31.77 -34.84
CA HIS A 32 7.39 -32.16 -33.50
C HIS A 32 8.48 -31.24 -32.95
N THR A 33 9.40 -30.79 -33.80
CA THR A 33 10.45 -29.84 -33.38
C THR A 33 9.85 -28.53 -32.90
N GLU A 34 8.82 -28.03 -33.60
CA GLU A 34 8.11 -26.80 -33.22
C GLU A 34 7.30 -26.98 -31.92
N ASP A 35 6.64 -28.13 -31.73
CA ASP A 35 5.92 -28.44 -30.50
C ASP A 35 6.88 -28.53 -29.30
N ILE A 36 8.05 -29.16 -29.47
CA ILE A 36 9.11 -29.20 -28.45
C ILE A 36 9.63 -27.79 -28.12
N ARG A 37 9.79 -26.93 -29.13
CA ARG A 37 10.22 -25.54 -28.94
C ARG A 37 9.23 -24.78 -28.06
N LYS A 38 7.92 -24.89 -28.34
CA LYS A 38 6.86 -24.25 -27.54
C LYS A 38 6.83 -24.76 -26.10
N LEU A 39 6.95 -26.07 -25.90
CA LEU A 39 7.03 -26.67 -24.56
C LEU A 39 8.26 -26.18 -23.79
N THR A 40 9.39 -25.97 -24.47
CA THR A 40 10.61 -25.44 -23.85
C THR A 40 10.40 -24.01 -23.37
N GLU A 41 9.80 -23.14 -24.18
CA GLU A 41 9.48 -21.76 -23.81
C GLU A 41 8.49 -21.69 -22.63
N GLU A 42 7.48 -22.56 -22.61
CA GLU A 42 6.53 -22.63 -21.50
C GLU A 42 7.22 -23.08 -20.20
N ASN A 43 8.09 -24.10 -20.28
CA ASN A 43 8.86 -24.57 -19.14
C ASN A 43 9.79 -23.48 -18.59
N GLU A 44 10.46 -22.71 -19.44
CA GLU A 44 11.29 -21.58 -19.00
C GLU A 44 10.47 -20.51 -18.27
N ARG A 45 9.27 -20.18 -18.78
CA ARG A 45 8.35 -19.25 -18.09
C ARG A 45 7.89 -19.79 -16.74
N LEU A 46 7.59 -21.09 -16.65
CA LEU A 46 7.21 -21.73 -15.40
C LEU A 46 8.37 -21.74 -14.39
N LEU A 47 9.59 -22.00 -14.85
CA LEU A 47 10.79 -21.93 -14.02
C LEU A 47 11.02 -20.52 -13.48
N GLN A 48 10.83 -19.49 -14.30
CA GLN A 48 10.91 -18.10 -13.84
C GLN A 48 9.87 -17.79 -12.74
N LYS A 49 8.63 -18.26 -12.89
CA LYS A 49 7.59 -18.09 -11.86
C LYS A 49 7.92 -18.84 -10.56
N ILE A 50 8.47 -20.05 -10.68
CA ILE A 50 8.89 -20.84 -9.52
C ILE A 50 10.05 -20.14 -8.79
N GLU A 51 11.02 -19.60 -9.52
CA GLU A 51 12.18 -18.93 -8.92
C GLU A 51 11.79 -17.60 -8.25
N ALA A 52 10.86 -16.85 -8.86
CA ALA A 52 10.23 -15.70 -8.21
C ALA A 52 9.52 -16.10 -6.91
N GLY A 53 8.69 -17.15 -6.95
CA GLY A 53 7.99 -17.66 -5.76
C GLY A 53 8.93 -18.17 -4.66
N LYS A 54 10.06 -18.78 -5.01
CA LYS A 54 11.11 -19.16 -4.04
C LYS A 54 11.73 -17.92 -3.38
N THR A 55 11.98 -16.87 -4.17
CA THR A 55 12.49 -15.60 -3.66
C THR A 55 11.50 -14.99 -2.66
N ASP A 56 10.21 -15.02 -2.95
CA ASP A 56 9.17 -14.53 -2.04
C ASP A 56 9.05 -15.36 -0.74
N ILE A 57 9.26 -16.68 -0.81
CA ILE A 57 9.29 -17.57 0.36
C ILE A 57 10.54 -17.31 1.22
N GLN A 58 11.71 -17.15 0.60
CA GLN A 58 12.96 -16.86 1.31
C GLN A 58 12.97 -15.48 1.96
N THR A 59 12.38 -14.48 1.29
CA THR A 59 12.25 -13.11 1.80
C THR A 59 11.07 -12.93 2.76
N GLY A 60 10.23 -13.95 2.94
CA GLY A 60 9.06 -13.90 3.81
C GLY A 60 7.93 -12.99 3.31
N ARG A 61 7.98 -12.56 2.03
CA ARG A 61 6.98 -11.72 1.37
C ARG A 61 5.61 -12.39 1.29
N ASN A 62 5.59 -13.72 1.21
CA ASN A 62 4.35 -14.52 1.14
C ASN A 62 3.75 -14.87 2.52
N ARG A 63 4.11 -14.12 3.58
CA ARG A 63 3.37 -14.17 4.84
C ARG A 63 2.38 -13.01 4.81
N SER A 64 1.08 -13.31 4.82
CA SER A 64 0.05 -12.36 5.29
C SER A 64 0.32 -12.03 6.76
N ILE A 65 1.28 -11.14 7.00
CA ILE A 65 1.51 -10.59 8.33
C ILE A 65 0.63 -9.36 8.41
N VAL A 66 -0.59 -9.53 8.95
CA VAL A 66 -1.30 -8.39 9.51
C VAL A 66 -0.56 -8.00 10.78
N HIS A 67 0.47 -7.17 10.65
CA HIS A 67 1.21 -6.66 11.80
C HIS A 67 0.48 -5.43 12.31
N VAL A 68 -0.38 -5.63 13.32
CA VAL A 68 -1.20 -4.57 13.90
C VAL A 68 -0.90 -4.40 15.38
N LYS A 69 -0.84 -3.14 15.82
CA LYS A 69 -0.83 -2.78 17.25
C LYS A 69 -1.84 -1.69 17.51
N GLN A 70 -2.60 -1.85 18.59
CA GLN A 70 -3.50 -0.82 19.09
C GLN A 70 -3.03 -0.36 20.47
N CYS A 71 -2.62 0.90 20.57
CA CYS A 71 -2.41 1.56 21.86
C CYS A 71 -3.67 2.34 22.22
N SER A 72 -4.15 2.20 23.45
CA SER A 72 -5.38 2.86 23.89
C SER A 72 -5.24 3.46 25.27
N LYS A 73 -5.98 4.53 25.52
CA LYS A 73 -6.03 5.21 26.82
C LYS A 73 -7.46 5.63 27.12
N ARG A 74 -7.91 5.44 28.36
CA ARG A 74 -9.21 5.93 28.84
C ARG A 74 -9.06 7.32 29.43
N ASN A 75 -10.04 8.18 29.17
CA ASN A 75 -10.17 9.52 29.72
C ASN A 75 -8.84 10.29 29.67
N MET A 76 -8.27 10.41 28.47
CA MET A 76 -7.00 11.09 28.27
C MET A 76 -7.06 12.52 28.79
N ASN A 77 -8.21 13.19 28.59
CA ASN A 77 -8.54 14.51 29.11
C ASN A 77 -7.35 15.50 29.04
N ASP A 78 -6.72 15.58 27.88
CA ASP A 78 -5.57 16.45 27.67
C ASP A 78 -6.03 17.74 27.00
N GLY A 79 -5.80 18.87 27.68
CA GLY A 79 -6.20 20.21 27.27
C GLY A 79 -5.04 21.04 26.71
N LYS A 80 -3.95 20.42 26.25
CA LYS A 80 -2.84 21.15 25.63
C LYS A 80 -3.23 21.74 24.28
N GLU A 81 -2.62 22.87 23.97
CA GLU A 81 -2.70 23.58 22.68
C GLU A 81 -1.61 23.14 21.70
N TYR A 82 -0.48 22.62 22.22
CA TYR A 82 0.68 22.26 21.42
C TYR A 82 1.37 20.98 21.91
N GLY A 83 1.92 20.24 20.94
CA GLY A 83 2.85 19.13 21.17
C GLY A 83 2.18 17.77 21.32
N LEU A 84 2.92 16.86 21.97
CA LEU A 84 2.55 15.45 22.09
C LEU A 84 1.36 15.23 23.04
N LEU A 85 0.34 14.54 22.53
CA LEU A 85 -0.84 14.12 23.29
C LEU A 85 -0.80 12.63 23.64
N PHE A 86 -0.47 11.77 22.67
CA PHE A 86 -0.44 10.32 22.87
C PHE A 86 0.51 9.64 21.87
N SER A 87 1.07 8.49 22.24
CA SER A 87 1.99 7.75 21.37
C SER A 87 1.76 6.24 21.43
N CYS A 88 2.27 5.56 20.41
CA CYS A 88 2.29 4.11 20.27
C CYS A 88 3.62 3.69 19.64
N ASP A 89 4.46 3.01 20.42
CA ASP A 89 5.65 2.36 19.88
C ASP A 89 5.24 1.18 19.01
N PHE A 90 5.86 0.99 17.87
CA PHE A 90 5.57 -0.07 16.91
C PHE A 90 6.88 -0.63 16.36
N VAL A 91 6.94 -1.91 16.05
CA VAL A 91 8.10 -2.48 15.35
C VAL A 91 7.68 -2.68 13.91
N LYS A 92 8.37 -2.06 12.96
CA LYS A 92 8.13 -2.28 11.54
C LYS A 92 9.06 -3.40 11.05
N ASN A 93 8.51 -4.43 10.43
CA ASN A 93 9.28 -5.62 10.08
C ASN A 93 10.01 -5.50 8.74
N ARG A 94 9.44 -4.73 7.80
CA ARG A 94 9.90 -4.66 6.41
C ARG A 94 10.07 -3.21 5.95
N ASP A 95 11.14 -2.96 5.20
CA ASP A 95 11.43 -1.65 4.58
C ASP A 95 10.49 -1.34 3.40
N ASP A 96 9.98 -2.38 2.73
CA ASP A 96 9.21 -2.26 1.49
C ASP A 96 7.69 -2.21 1.71
N THR A 97 7.24 -2.16 2.96
CA THR A 97 5.81 -2.03 3.33
C THR A 97 5.49 -0.62 3.81
N VAL A 98 4.22 -0.29 3.95
CA VAL A 98 3.73 1.04 4.35
C VAL A 98 3.13 0.98 5.74
N LEU A 99 3.18 2.08 6.51
CA LEU A 99 2.47 2.18 7.77
C LEU A 99 1.10 2.83 7.55
N ARG A 100 0.03 2.14 7.92
CA ARG A 100 -1.30 2.71 8.09
C ARG A 100 -1.45 3.11 9.56
N VAL A 101 -1.81 4.37 9.81
CA VAL A 101 -2.02 4.89 11.16
C VAL A 101 -3.43 5.45 11.29
N VAL A 102 -4.06 5.16 12.43
CA VAL A 102 -5.43 5.57 12.72
C VAL A 102 -5.51 6.18 14.10
N TRP A 103 -6.10 7.37 14.20
CA TRP A 103 -6.60 7.95 15.44
C TRP A 103 -8.08 7.68 15.55
N ASN A 104 -8.52 7.17 16.71
CA ASN A 104 -9.93 7.09 17.07
C ASN A 104 -10.11 7.69 18.47
N GLY A 105 -10.85 8.78 18.56
CA GLY A 105 -11.07 9.48 19.82
C GLY A 105 -12.05 10.63 19.65
N ASN A 106 -12.19 11.48 20.66
CA ASN A 106 -12.89 12.76 20.49
C ASN A 106 -11.89 13.92 20.52
N LEU A 107 -12.22 14.95 19.76
CA LEU A 107 -11.51 16.22 19.70
C LEU A 107 -12.48 17.32 20.08
N ARG A 108 -11.96 18.36 20.71
CA ARG A 108 -12.76 19.51 21.11
C ARG A 108 -12.00 20.80 20.90
N LEU A 109 -12.69 21.82 20.39
CA LEU A 109 -12.18 23.18 20.28
C LEU A 109 -13.20 24.12 20.90
N ILE A 110 -12.77 24.80 21.97
CA ILE A 110 -13.56 25.84 22.63
C ILE A 110 -13.01 27.19 22.19
N HIS A 111 -13.91 28.11 21.86
CA HIS A 111 -13.57 29.50 21.59
C HIS A 111 -14.51 30.41 22.37
N THR A 112 -13.92 31.39 23.04
CA THR A 112 -14.64 32.54 23.59
C THR A 112 -13.84 33.78 23.24
N GLY A 113 -14.41 34.68 22.43
CA GLY A 113 -13.67 35.85 21.98
C GLY A 113 -14.22 36.49 20.69
N PRO A 114 -13.36 37.22 19.94
CA PRO A 114 -13.74 37.88 18.69
C PRO A 114 -14.30 36.91 17.64
N LYS A 115 -15.07 37.45 16.67
CA LYS A 115 -15.70 36.67 15.59
C LYS A 115 -14.72 36.12 14.53
N ASP A 116 -13.44 36.43 14.67
CA ASP A 116 -12.38 35.88 13.82
C ASP A 116 -12.23 34.36 14.03
N GLY A 117 -12.83 33.84 15.12
CA GLY A 117 -12.90 32.42 15.39
C GLY A 117 -11.59 31.85 15.93
N SER A 118 -11.56 30.53 16.09
CA SER A 118 -10.35 29.78 16.45
C SER A 118 -10.19 28.57 15.55
N ALA A 119 -8.95 28.12 15.40
CA ALA A 119 -8.64 26.90 14.66
C ALA A 119 -7.50 26.12 15.30
N ARG A 120 -7.62 24.79 15.30
CA ARG A 120 -6.62 23.86 15.83
C ARG A 120 -6.43 22.66 14.90
N ARG A 121 -5.19 22.19 14.82
CA ARG A 121 -4.80 21.02 14.03
C ARG A 121 -4.33 19.89 14.93
N TRP A 122 -4.76 18.68 14.62
CA TRP A 122 -4.23 17.45 15.21
C TRP A 122 -3.63 16.58 14.12
N PHE A 123 -2.46 16.01 14.38
CA PHE A 123 -1.67 15.37 13.34
C PHE A 123 -0.78 14.25 13.86
N PHE A 124 -0.48 13.29 12.98
CA PHE A 124 0.50 12.25 13.24
C PHE A 124 1.92 12.71 12.95
N THR A 125 2.84 12.29 13.83
CA THR A 125 4.27 12.23 13.53
C THR A 125 4.76 10.79 13.67
N ILE A 126 5.63 10.37 12.76
CA ILE A 126 6.30 9.08 12.77
C ILE A 126 7.80 9.36 12.93
N ASN A 127 8.41 8.83 13.99
CA ASN A 127 9.81 9.12 14.36
C ASN A 127 10.08 10.64 14.46
N GLY A 128 9.14 11.37 15.06
CA GLY A 128 9.24 12.82 15.30
C GLY A 128 9.04 13.71 14.06
N LYS A 129 8.64 13.13 12.91
CA LYS A 129 8.41 13.88 11.67
C LYS A 129 7.01 13.63 11.14
N GLU A 130 6.36 14.65 10.59
CA GLU A 130 5.12 14.46 9.84
C GLU A 130 5.37 13.63 8.58
N CYS A 131 4.36 12.86 8.18
CA CYS A 131 4.44 12.07 6.96
C CYS A 131 4.63 12.96 5.71
N ARG A 132 5.49 12.53 4.78
CA ARG A 132 5.80 13.28 3.55
C ARG A 132 5.31 12.63 2.27
N ASP A 133 5.12 11.32 2.28
CA ASP A 133 4.64 10.56 1.13
C ASP A 133 3.47 9.66 1.57
N PRO A 134 2.24 9.89 1.06
CA PRO A 134 1.89 10.89 0.04
C PRO A 134 1.78 12.32 0.57
N ARG A 135 1.29 12.51 1.80
CA ARG A 135 1.06 13.80 2.47
C ARG A 135 1.04 13.61 4.00
N THR A 136 0.90 14.71 4.73
CA THR A 136 0.65 14.71 6.18
C THR A 136 -0.67 14.00 6.51
N ILE A 137 -0.77 13.44 7.70
CA ILE A 137 -1.97 12.74 8.18
C ILE A 137 -2.52 13.52 9.36
N ASP A 138 -3.50 14.37 9.10
CA ASP A 138 -4.01 15.35 10.05
C ASP A 138 -5.50 15.67 9.87
N THR A 139 -6.06 16.33 10.88
CA THR A 139 -7.39 16.92 10.85
C THR A 139 -7.39 18.26 11.56
N GLN A 140 -8.40 19.08 11.28
CA GLN A 140 -8.51 20.43 11.81
C GLN A 140 -9.93 20.71 12.29
N LEU A 141 -10.05 21.48 13.37
CA LEU A 141 -11.30 22.08 13.83
C LEU A 141 -11.23 23.58 13.60
N HIS A 142 -12.31 24.15 13.08
CA HIS A 142 -12.51 25.58 12.95
C HIS A 142 -13.83 25.94 13.61
N VAL A 143 -13.83 27.06 14.33
CA VAL A 143 -15.03 27.67 14.92
C VAL A 143 -14.99 29.16 14.62
N SER A 144 -16.13 29.77 14.26
CA SER A 144 -16.22 31.18 13.86
C SER A 144 -17.14 32.02 14.76
N ASP A 145 -17.96 31.38 15.59
CA ASP A 145 -18.86 32.08 16.49
C ASP A 145 -18.08 32.69 17.65
N SER A 146 -18.56 33.81 18.21
CA SER A 146 -17.92 34.47 19.36
C SER A 146 -17.85 33.59 20.61
N THR A 147 -18.74 32.60 20.69
CA THR A 147 -18.72 31.54 21.69
C THR A 147 -19.04 30.23 20.98
N SER A 148 -18.12 29.28 21.01
CA SER A 148 -18.31 27.97 20.39
C SER A 148 -17.65 26.89 21.23
N ASP A 149 -18.28 25.72 21.24
CA ASP A 149 -17.78 24.52 21.90
C ASP A 149 -18.01 23.33 20.97
N ASN A 150 -17.07 23.13 20.06
CA ASN A 150 -17.16 22.06 19.08
C ASN A 150 -16.52 20.80 19.66
N HIS A 151 -17.32 19.91 20.24
CA HIS A 151 -16.89 18.62 20.76
C HIS A 151 -17.46 17.49 19.89
N ARG A 152 -16.57 16.73 19.24
CA ARG A 152 -17.00 15.68 18.29
C ARG A 152 -16.10 14.45 18.31
N PRO A 153 -16.64 13.26 17.95
CA PRO A 153 -15.80 12.12 17.61
C PRO A 153 -14.94 12.46 16.38
N ALA A 154 -13.74 11.90 16.34
CA ALA A 154 -12.82 12.00 15.23
C ALA A 154 -12.23 10.62 14.91
N TYR A 155 -12.20 10.35 13.61
CA TYR A 155 -11.51 9.22 13.02
C TYR A 155 -10.57 9.78 11.97
N VAL A 156 -9.27 9.67 12.19
CA VAL A 156 -8.24 10.23 11.29
C VAL A 156 -7.33 9.11 10.89
N GLU A 157 -7.22 8.88 9.59
CA GLU A 157 -6.51 7.74 9.02
C GLU A 157 -5.62 8.21 7.88
N GLY A 158 -4.48 7.55 7.71
CA GLY A 158 -3.69 7.68 6.51
C GLY A 158 -2.58 6.63 6.42
N TYR A 159 -1.93 6.64 5.27
CA TYR A 159 -0.78 5.79 4.97
C TYR A 159 0.49 6.63 4.92
N CYS A 160 1.60 6.09 5.41
CA CYS A 160 2.90 6.73 5.32
C CYS A 160 3.98 5.81 4.77
N ARG A 161 4.54 6.20 3.63
CA ARG A 161 5.59 5.46 2.92
C ARG A 161 6.99 5.91 3.36
N GLY A 162 7.99 5.09 3.02
CA GLY A 162 9.41 5.41 3.23
C GLY A 162 9.84 5.38 4.70
N ILE A 163 9.09 4.69 5.56
CA ILE A 163 9.49 4.44 6.95
C ILE A 163 10.35 3.17 6.95
N PRO A 164 11.60 3.20 7.43
CA PRO A 164 12.44 2.00 7.50
C PRO A 164 11.91 0.97 8.51
N ALA A 165 12.31 -0.29 8.31
CA ALA A 165 12.14 -1.35 9.31
C ALA A 165 12.88 -1.01 10.62
N GLY A 166 12.40 -1.58 11.72
CA GLY A 166 12.90 -1.35 13.07
C GLY A 166 11.88 -0.68 13.98
N ASP A 167 12.34 -0.11 15.09
CA ASP A 167 11.50 0.59 16.04
C ASP A 167 10.97 1.89 15.45
N VAL A 168 9.65 2.07 15.56
CA VAL A 168 8.91 3.22 15.06
C VAL A 168 8.10 3.83 16.20
N TYR A 169 8.29 5.14 16.39
CA TYR A 169 7.54 5.94 17.34
C TYR A 169 6.41 6.69 16.62
N VAL A 170 5.17 6.23 16.79
CA VAL A 170 3.98 6.90 16.23
C VAL A 170 3.37 7.79 17.31
N ALA A 171 3.23 9.07 17.02
CA ALA A 171 2.73 10.07 17.96
C ALA A 171 1.58 10.88 17.35
N TRP A 172 0.59 11.17 18.19
CA TRP A 172 -0.52 12.07 17.94
C TRP A 172 -0.25 13.41 18.63
N ASN A 173 -0.28 14.48 17.87
CA ASN A 173 0.08 15.82 18.31
C ASN A 173 -1.04 16.81 18.05
N VAL A 174 -0.98 17.96 18.72
CA VAL A 174 -1.80 19.14 18.45
C VAL A 174 -0.90 20.36 18.18
N GLY A 175 -1.40 21.29 17.39
CA GLY A 175 -0.70 22.54 17.10
C GLY A 175 -1.53 23.47 16.22
N ASP A 176 -0.84 24.45 15.65
CA ASP A 176 -1.44 25.44 14.75
C ASP A 176 -1.84 24.80 13.41
N VAL A 177 -2.84 25.37 12.76
CA VAL A 177 -3.16 25.03 11.38
C VAL A 177 -2.01 25.45 10.46
N VAL A 178 -1.67 24.60 9.49
CA VAL A 178 -0.56 24.88 8.58
C VAL A 178 -1.05 25.76 7.43
N SER A 179 -0.35 26.87 7.22
CA SER A 179 -0.61 27.76 6.08
C SER A 179 -0.23 27.05 4.78
N GLY A 180 -1.18 26.87 3.85
CA GLY A 180 -0.89 26.25 2.54
C GLY A 180 -1.97 25.32 1.98
N VAL A 181 -2.98 24.93 2.79
CA VAL A 181 -4.15 24.14 2.35
C VAL A 181 -5.43 25.00 2.29
N GLY A 182 -5.29 26.31 2.05
CA GLY A 182 -6.39 27.28 2.02
C GLY A 182 -6.76 27.88 3.38
N ALA A 183 -6.19 27.36 4.48
CA ALA A 183 -6.25 27.97 5.80
C ALA A 183 -4.97 28.77 6.09
N ASP A 184 -5.10 29.86 6.83
CA ASP A 184 -4.02 30.73 7.28
C ASP A 184 -4.20 30.94 8.79
N GLN A 185 -3.29 30.42 9.61
CA GLN A 185 -3.38 30.51 11.07
C GLN A 185 -3.43 31.96 11.56
N SER A 186 -2.86 32.92 10.81
CA SER A 186 -2.90 34.34 11.19
C SER A 186 -4.32 34.93 11.21
N LYS A 187 -5.29 34.23 10.63
CA LYS A 187 -6.70 34.63 10.58
C LYS A 187 -7.53 34.07 11.74
N PHE A 188 -6.97 33.18 12.55
CA PHE A 188 -7.69 32.51 13.64
C PHE A 188 -6.97 32.70 14.96
N ASN A 189 -7.76 32.84 16.03
CA ASN A 189 -7.22 32.68 17.37
C ASN A 189 -6.84 31.21 17.60
N THR A 190 -6.06 31.00 18.65
CA THR A 190 -5.62 29.68 19.12
C THR A 190 -6.80 28.80 19.56
N GLY A 191 -7.69 29.34 20.39
CA GLY A 191 -8.74 28.57 21.06
C GLY A 191 -8.19 27.47 22.01
N ASP A 192 -9.06 26.94 22.86
CA ASP A 192 -8.67 25.89 23.80
C ASP A 192 -8.96 24.51 23.17
N SER A 193 -7.91 23.74 22.90
CA SER A 193 -8.04 22.38 22.37
C SER A 193 -8.06 21.34 23.49
N TYR A 194 -9.01 20.41 23.40
CA TYR A 194 -9.06 19.25 24.27
C TYR A 194 -9.13 17.96 23.46
N THR A 195 -8.53 16.91 24.01
CA THR A 195 -8.46 15.60 23.37
C THR A 195 -8.80 14.49 24.36
N GLY A 196 -9.75 13.63 23.99
CA GLY A 196 -10.06 12.40 24.75
C GLY A 196 -10.82 12.61 26.06
N TRP A 197 -11.67 13.63 26.19
CA TRP A 197 -12.50 13.87 27.38
C TRP A 197 -13.57 12.79 27.55
N ILE A 198 -13.59 12.09 28.70
CA ILE A 198 -14.54 11.03 29.08
C ILE A 198 -14.75 9.98 27.96
N ALA A 199 -13.70 9.72 27.19
CA ALA A 199 -13.72 8.76 26.08
C ALA A 199 -12.49 7.86 26.11
N THR A 200 -12.60 6.71 25.44
CA THR A 200 -11.42 5.90 25.11
C THR A 200 -10.84 6.41 23.80
N VAL A 201 -9.56 6.73 23.80
CA VAL A 201 -8.81 7.07 22.57
C VAL A 201 -7.91 5.92 22.16
N ARG A 202 -7.59 5.84 20.87
CA ARG A 202 -6.76 4.79 20.27
C ARG A 202 -5.86 5.36 19.19
N ILE A 203 -4.61 4.89 19.19
CA ILE A 203 -3.75 4.88 18.00
C ILE A 203 -3.67 3.43 17.55
N ILE A 204 -4.03 3.17 16.30
CA ILE A 204 -3.85 1.87 15.66
C ILE A 204 -2.76 2.04 14.61
N VAL A 205 -1.76 1.17 14.65
CA VAL A 205 -0.64 1.13 13.70
C VAL A 205 -0.65 -0.23 13.03
N GLU A 206 -0.67 -0.23 11.70
CA GLU A 206 -0.69 -1.42 10.86
C GLU A 206 0.43 -1.35 9.83
N GLU A 207 1.18 -2.43 9.68
CA GLU A 207 2.11 -2.61 8.58
C GLU A 207 1.39 -3.29 7.42
N VAL A 208 1.34 -2.60 6.28
CA VAL A 208 0.55 -3.00 5.12
C VAL A 208 1.48 -3.25 3.94
N ASP A 209 1.37 -4.43 3.32
CA ASP A 209 2.01 -4.68 2.04
C ASP A 209 1.21 -3.96 0.96
N VAL A 210 1.88 -3.09 0.20
CA VAL A 210 1.25 -2.38 -0.90
C VAL A 210 1.94 -2.91 -2.14
N GLU A 211 1.32 -3.90 -2.78
CA GLU A 211 1.68 -4.24 -4.16
C GLU A 211 1.63 -2.95 -4.97
N SER A 212 2.62 -2.74 -5.84
CA SER A 212 2.96 -1.48 -6.48
C SER A 212 1.92 -0.97 -7.49
N SER A 213 0.67 -0.80 -7.09
CA SER A 213 -0.37 -0.14 -7.87
C SER A 213 -1.03 0.91 -6.99
N ASP A 214 -0.55 2.14 -7.06
CA ASP A 214 -1.39 3.31 -6.80
C ASP A 214 -0.87 4.49 -7.60
N THR A 215 -1.42 4.60 -8.81
CA THR A 215 -1.54 5.88 -9.52
C THR A 215 -2.28 6.84 -8.59
N VAL A 216 -1.57 7.81 -8.03
CA VAL A 216 -2.21 8.99 -7.42
C VAL A 216 -2.74 9.83 -8.58
N ILE A 217 -4.05 9.79 -8.82
CA ILE A 217 -4.70 10.78 -9.67
C ILE A 217 -4.72 12.07 -8.85
N VAL A 218 -4.00 13.07 -9.35
CA VAL A 218 -3.93 14.44 -8.83
C VAL A 218 -5.13 15.24 -9.30
#